data_AF-A0A7M7GY49-F1
#
_entry.id   AF-A0A7M7GY49-F1
#
_cell.length_a   1.000
_cell.length_b   1.000
_cell.length_c   1.000
_cell.angle_alpha   90.00
_cell.angle_beta   90.00
_cell.angle_gamma   90.00
#
_symmetry.space_group_name_H-M   'P 1'
#
loop_
_entity.id
_entity.type
_entity.pdbx_description
1 polymer ?
#
loop_
_entity_poly.entity_id
_entity_poly.type
_entity_poly.pdbx_seq_one_letter_code
_entity_poly.pdbx_strand_id
1 'polypeptide(L)'
;MYRICPDLIADTGVSIRVFQYVIKYVSQLVKDKSVALNGKNDVPVVSQPTTRCGVRVYKIVILGDGGVGKSAVTLQFVSHSFLDYHDPTIEDSYQQQAVIDGEAALLDILDTAGQVEFTAMRDQYMRCGEGFMICYSVTDRHSFQEALEYRKLITRVRANEDIPLVLVGNKFDLQHQRKVTTEEGKALAEQLGCPFYETSAALRQFIDDAFYSLVRQIRAKERSRNSVRKHSRWWRLRSILAFIFRRKQRHVNNHYYSP
;
A
#
# COMPACT_ATOMS: atom_id res chain seq x y z
N MET A 1 18.52 -26.52 -7.97
CA MET A 1 19.40 -26.09 -6.86
C MET A 1 20.61 -25.44 -7.49
N TYR A 2 20.63 -24.11 -7.61
CA TYR A 2 21.78 -23.40 -8.19
C TYR A 2 22.76 -23.10 -7.05
N ARG A 3 23.94 -23.74 -7.06
CA ARG A 3 25.06 -23.35 -6.18
C ARG A 3 25.75 -22.16 -6.83
N ILE A 4 25.97 -21.09 -6.07
CA ILE A 4 26.66 -19.88 -6.54
C ILE A 4 28.04 -19.80 -5.87
N CYS A 5 29.04 -19.42 -6.67
CA CYS A 5 30.43 -19.24 -6.28
C CYS A 5 30.58 -18.15 -5.19
N PRO A 6 31.33 -18.40 -4.11
CA PRO A 6 31.56 -17.44 -3.02
C PRO A 6 32.21 -16.12 -3.48
N ASP A 7 32.94 -16.16 -4.60
CA ASP A 7 33.81 -15.06 -5.04
C ASP A 7 33.05 -13.88 -5.66
N LEU A 8 31.75 -14.02 -5.95
CA LEU A 8 30.92 -12.92 -6.49
C LEU A 8 30.40 -11.95 -5.41
N ILE A 9 30.62 -12.26 -4.12
CA ILE A 9 30.11 -11.49 -2.98
C ILE A 9 31.07 -10.36 -2.56
N ALA A 10 32.36 -10.44 -2.91
CA ALA A 10 33.37 -9.52 -2.39
C ALA A 10 33.52 -8.21 -3.20
N ASP A 11 33.22 -8.20 -4.50
CA ASP A 11 33.65 -7.09 -5.39
C ASP A 11 32.61 -5.99 -5.65
N THR A 12 31.36 -6.12 -5.18
CA THR A 12 30.28 -5.16 -5.52
C THR A 12 29.83 -4.26 -4.37
N GLY A 13 30.29 -4.48 -3.15
CA GLY A 13 29.82 -3.74 -1.97
C GLY A 13 28.32 -3.91 -1.66
N VAL A 14 27.64 -4.84 -2.34
CA VAL A 14 26.21 -5.12 -2.15
C VAL A 14 26.06 -6.00 -0.91
N SER A 15 25.40 -5.49 0.13
CA SER A 15 25.12 -6.23 1.36
C SER A 15 24.43 -7.57 1.05
N ILE A 16 24.84 -8.63 1.73
CA ILE A 16 24.28 -9.99 1.60
C ILE A 16 22.74 -10.00 1.71
N ARG A 17 22.16 -9.06 2.46
CA ARG A 17 20.71 -8.90 2.59
C ARG A 17 20.04 -8.40 1.31
N VAL A 18 20.65 -7.46 0.59
CA VAL A 18 20.19 -6.99 -0.73
C VAL A 18 20.24 -8.14 -1.74
N PHE A 19 21.30 -8.96 -1.68
CA PHE A 19 21.43 -10.13 -2.55
C PHE A 19 20.34 -11.18 -2.28
N GLN A 20 20.03 -11.47 -1.01
CA GLN A 20 18.93 -12.36 -0.62
C GLN A 20 17.56 -11.83 -1.08
N TYR A 21 17.35 -10.51 -1.02
CA TYR A 21 16.13 -9.87 -1.51
C TYR A 21 16.00 -9.95 -3.04
N VAL A 22 17.06 -9.67 -3.78
CA VAL A 22 17.10 -9.84 -5.25
C VAL A 22 16.83 -11.29 -5.65
N ILE A 23 17.35 -12.27 -4.91
CA ILE A 23 17.03 -13.69 -5.14
C ILE A 23 15.55 -13.99 -4.88
N LYS A 24 14.97 -13.49 -3.79
CA LYS A 24 13.54 -13.62 -3.50
C LYS A 24 12.69 -12.98 -4.60
N TYR A 25 13.12 -11.82 -5.10
CA TYR A 25 12.47 -11.07 -6.18
C TYR A 25 12.51 -11.81 -7.52
N VAL A 26 13.68 -12.29 -7.95
CA VAL A 26 13.83 -13.10 -9.17
C VAL A 26 13.00 -14.37 -9.06
N SER A 27 12.96 -15.00 -7.88
CA SER A 27 12.11 -16.18 -7.65
C SER A 27 10.62 -15.86 -7.76
N GLN A 28 10.17 -14.69 -7.31
CA GLN A 28 8.78 -14.24 -7.42
C GLN A 28 8.40 -13.92 -8.88
N LEU A 29 9.26 -13.19 -9.60
CA LEU A 29 9.05 -12.87 -11.02
C LEU A 29 8.95 -14.12 -11.91
N VAL A 30 9.75 -15.15 -11.62
CA VAL A 30 9.68 -16.44 -12.32
C VAL A 30 8.35 -17.14 -12.05
N LYS A 31 7.84 -17.08 -10.81
CA LYS A 31 6.52 -17.64 -10.47
C LYS A 31 5.38 -16.89 -11.18
N ASP A 32 5.43 -15.56 -11.23
CA ASP A 32 4.39 -14.75 -11.86
C ASP A 32 4.36 -14.94 -13.39
N LYS A 33 5.53 -15.08 -14.04
CA LYS A 33 5.61 -15.42 -15.48
C LYS A 33 5.09 -16.82 -15.81
N SER A 34 5.29 -17.79 -14.92
CA SER A 34 4.75 -19.15 -15.10
C SER A 34 3.22 -19.21 -15.02
N VAL A 35 2.59 -18.28 -14.29
CA VAL A 35 1.13 -18.12 -14.24
C VAL A 35 0.60 -17.39 -15.48
N ALA A 36 1.31 -16.38 -15.98
CA ALA A 36 0.90 -15.60 -17.15
C ALA A 36 0.90 -16.39 -18.47
N LEU A 37 1.73 -17.43 -18.59
CA LEU A 37 1.79 -18.26 -19.80
C LEU A 37 0.64 -19.28 -19.94
N ASN A 38 -0.20 -19.44 -18.91
CA ASN A 38 -1.29 -20.42 -18.89
C ASN A 38 -2.72 -19.84 -19.04
N GLY A 39 -2.88 -18.57 -19.43
CA GLY A 39 -4.22 -17.99 -19.56
C GLY A 39 -4.32 -16.80 -20.50
N LYS A 40 -4.59 -17.05 -21.79
CA LYS A 40 -5.20 -16.05 -22.67
C LYS A 40 -6.66 -15.87 -22.27
N ASN A 41 -6.96 -14.80 -21.54
CA ASN A 41 -8.24 -14.09 -21.50
C ASN A 41 -8.00 -12.80 -20.70
N ASP A 42 -7.86 -11.67 -21.40
CA ASP A 42 -7.58 -10.36 -20.82
C ASP A 42 -8.76 -9.84 -19.99
N VAL A 43 -8.81 -10.26 -18.73
CA VAL A 43 -9.50 -9.56 -17.65
C VAL A 43 -8.39 -8.88 -16.84
N PRO A 44 -8.45 -7.57 -16.56
CA PRO A 44 -7.46 -6.93 -15.70
C PRO A 44 -7.43 -7.68 -14.36
N VAL A 45 -6.30 -8.29 -14.05
CA VAL A 45 -6.08 -9.07 -12.83
C VAL A 45 -6.10 -8.09 -11.66
N VAL A 46 -7.30 -7.88 -11.10
CA VAL A 46 -7.49 -7.15 -9.84
C VAL A 46 -6.83 -7.96 -8.75
N SER A 47 -5.89 -7.36 -8.01
CA SER A 47 -5.30 -7.97 -6.81
C SER A 47 -6.43 -8.30 -5.82
N GLN A 48 -6.75 -9.58 -5.66
CA GLN A 48 -7.75 -10.02 -4.68
C GLN A 48 -7.25 -9.67 -3.27
N PRO A 49 -8.15 -9.29 -2.34
CA PRO A 49 -7.78 -9.01 -0.97
C PRO A 49 -7.06 -10.23 -0.38
N THR A 50 -5.81 -10.02 0.03
CA THR A 50 -4.97 -11.08 0.57
C THR A 50 -5.44 -11.42 1.98
N THR A 51 -5.59 -12.71 2.27
CA THR A 51 -5.93 -13.23 3.60
C THR A 51 -4.86 -14.21 4.05
N ARG A 52 -4.55 -14.22 5.35
CA ARG A 52 -3.69 -15.21 6.00
C ARG A 52 -4.40 -15.74 7.24
N CYS A 53 -4.58 -17.05 7.33
CA CYS A 53 -5.33 -17.70 8.41
C CYS A 53 -6.73 -17.09 8.66
N GLY A 54 -7.41 -16.66 7.59
CA GLY A 54 -8.73 -16.02 7.67
C GLY A 54 -8.72 -14.53 8.02
N VAL A 55 -7.56 -13.94 8.35
CA VAL A 55 -7.41 -12.51 8.66
C VAL A 55 -7.02 -11.74 7.40
N ARG A 56 -7.63 -10.57 7.18
CA ARG A 56 -7.33 -9.68 6.03
C ARG A 56 -5.96 -9.01 6.20
N VAL A 57 -5.12 -9.10 5.17
CA VAL A 57 -3.74 -8.59 5.13
C VAL A 57 -3.63 -7.24 4.42
N TYR A 58 -3.41 -6.17 5.15
CA TYR A 58 -3.27 -4.83 4.59
C TYR A 58 -1.81 -4.52 4.26
N LYS A 59 -1.47 -4.35 2.99
CA LYS A 59 -0.10 -4.05 2.55
C LYS A 59 0.17 -2.56 2.63
N ILE A 60 0.98 -2.14 3.59
CA ILE A 60 1.30 -0.73 3.86
C ILE A 60 2.74 -0.47 3.48
N VAL A 61 2.99 0.66 2.80
CA VAL A 61 4.36 1.10 2.45
C VAL A 61 4.61 2.46 3.08
N ILE A 62 5.74 2.60 3.78
CA ILE A 62 6.16 3.87 4.38
C ILE A 62 7.28 4.47 3.55
N LEU A 63 7.07 5.71 3.11
CA LEU A 63 7.99 6.48 2.26
C LEU A 63 8.40 7.76 2.97
N GLY A 64 9.52 8.35 2.56
CA GLY A 64 10.06 9.57 3.17
C GLY A 64 11.57 9.60 3.10
N ASP A 65 12.15 10.78 3.30
CA ASP A 65 13.59 11.02 3.24
C ASP A 65 14.37 10.20 4.29
N GLY A 66 15.69 10.15 4.16
CA GLY A 66 16.59 9.55 5.15
C GLY A 66 16.46 10.21 6.52
N GLY A 67 16.48 9.43 7.61
CA GLY A 67 16.54 9.97 8.98
C GLY A 67 15.26 10.64 9.50
N VAL A 68 14.15 10.63 8.76
CA VAL A 68 12.86 11.17 9.22
C VAL A 68 12.19 10.32 10.31
N GLY A 69 12.61 9.06 10.46
CA GLY A 69 12.12 8.14 11.49
C GLY A 69 11.06 7.14 11.03
N LYS A 70 11.05 6.74 9.75
CA LYS A 70 10.14 5.69 9.21
C LYS A 70 10.23 4.38 10.00
N SER A 71 11.45 3.90 10.22
CA SER A 71 11.73 2.70 11.00
C SER A 71 11.33 2.87 12.46
N ALA A 72 11.60 4.04 13.06
CA ALA A 72 11.19 4.33 14.44
C ALA A 72 9.66 4.30 14.59
N VAL A 73 8.92 4.92 13.67
CA VAL A 73 7.44 4.87 13.65
C VAL A 73 6.94 3.43 13.50
N THR A 74 7.55 2.66 12.60
CA THR A 74 7.18 1.24 12.36
C THR A 74 7.45 0.36 13.57
N LEU A 75 8.66 0.44 14.14
CA LEU A 75 9.05 -0.34 15.31
C LEU A 75 8.24 0.05 16.54
N GLN A 76 7.90 1.34 16.68
CA GLN A 76 7.05 1.80 17.78
C GLN A 76 5.64 1.22 17.67
N PHE A 77 5.09 1.13 16.46
CA PHE A 77 3.80 0.50 16.21
C PHE A 77 3.81 -1.02 16.45
N VAL A 78 4.82 -1.71 15.93
CA VAL A 78 4.91 -3.18 15.95
C VAL A 78 5.34 -3.68 17.34
N SER A 79 6.43 -3.13 17.87
CA SER A 79 7.15 -3.67 19.03
C SER A 79 7.00 -2.85 20.30
N HIS A 80 6.28 -1.72 20.25
CA HIS A 80 6.11 -0.82 21.41
C HIS A 80 7.46 -0.34 21.97
N SER A 81 8.46 -0.25 21.10
CA SER A 81 9.85 0.04 21.47
C SER A 81 10.41 1.14 20.58
N PHE A 82 11.08 2.09 21.22
CA PHE A 82 11.89 3.12 20.59
C PHE A 82 13.36 2.82 20.90
N LEU A 83 14.22 2.78 19.88
CA LEU A 83 15.66 2.60 20.06
C LEU A 83 16.34 3.93 19.72
N ASP A 84 17.19 4.42 20.64
CA ASP A 84 17.91 5.68 20.41
C ASP A 84 18.97 5.56 19.30
N TYR A 85 19.44 4.33 19.02
CA TYR A 85 20.39 4.03 17.96
C TYR A 85 19.76 3.08 16.94
N HIS A 86 19.76 3.50 15.68
CA HIS A 86 19.26 2.72 14.56
C HIS A 86 20.33 2.64 13.47
N ASP A 87 20.66 1.43 13.02
CA ASP A 87 21.44 1.23 11.80
C ASP A 87 20.63 1.74 10.59
N PRO A 88 21.27 2.36 9.58
CA PRO A 88 20.59 2.80 8.37
C PRO A 88 19.81 1.64 7.71
N THR A 89 18.51 1.85 7.54
CA THR A 89 17.59 0.86 6.97
C THR A 89 17.92 0.62 5.50
N ILE A 90 18.07 -0.64 5.14
CA ILE A 90 18.23 -1.08 3.74
C ILE A 90 16.84 -1.35 3.14
N GLU A 91 16.03 -2.21 3.75
CA GLU A 91 14.59 -2.43 3.50
C GLU A 91 14.12 -3.53 4.47
N ASP A 92 13.10 -3.29 5.29
CA ASP A 92 12.59 -4.28 6.25
C ASP A 92 11.05 -4.44 6.14
N SER A 93 10.58 -5.68 6.30
CA SER A 93 9.15 -6.01 6.29
C SER A 93 8.71 -6.49 7.68
N TYR A 94 7.71 -5.82 8.23
CA TYR A 94 7.15 -6.08 9.55
C TYR A 94 5.69 -6.52 9.44
N GLN A 95 5.25 -7.35 10.38
CA GLN A 95 3.86 -7.79 10.45
C GLN A 95 3.28 -7.47 11.83
N GLN A 96 2.10 -6.84 11.86
CA GLN A 96 1.40 -6.54 13.10
C GLN A 96 -0.06 -6.90 13.01
N GLN A 97 -0.55 -7.70 13.97
CA GLN A 97 -1.98 -7.94 14.12
C GLN A 97 -2.60 -6.85 14.99
N ALA A 98 -3.72 -6.32 14.55
CA ALA A 98 -4.49 -5.32 15.29
C ALA A 98 -5.98 -5.55 15.10
N VAL A 99 -6.78 -5.10 16.08
CA VAL A 99 -8.24 -5.00 15.94
C VAL A 99 -8.57 -3.55 15.68
N ILE A 100 -9.02 -3.24 14.46
CA ILE A 100 -9.33 -1.89 14.03
C ILE A 100 -10.84 -1.81 13.82
N ASP A 101 -11.52 -0.95 14.58
CA ASP A 101 -12.98 -0.77 14.54
C ASP A 101 -13.75 -2.10 14.70
N GLY A 102 -13.28 -2.99 15.58
CA GLY A 102 -13.89 -4.30 15.84
C GLY A 102 -13.58 -5.40 14.80
N GLU A 103 -12.87 -5.08 13.72
CA GLU A 103 -12.47 -6.02 12.68
C GLU A 103 -10.97 -6.34 12.76
N ALA A 104 -10.63 -7.64 12.85
CA ALA A 104 -9.24 -8.10 12.84
C ALA A 104 -8.52 -7.73 11.53
N ALA A 105 -7.29 -7.23 11.66
CA ALA A 105 -6.45 -6.79 10.57
C ALA A 105 -5.01 -7.29 10.79
N LEU A 106 -4.39 -7.83 9.76
CA LEU A 106 -2.95 -8.11 9.73
C LEU A 106 -2.30 -7.05 8.84
N LEU A 107 -1.51 -6.15 9.42
CA LEU A 107 -0.79 -5.14 8.68
C LEU A 107 0.56 -5.73 8.25
N ASP A 108 0.83 -5.72 6.95
CA ASP A 108 2.08 -6.13 6.32
C ASP A 108 2.81 -4.84 5.89
N ILE A 109 3.72 -4.37 6.73
CA ILE A 109 4.33 -3.04 6.65
C ILE A 109 5.69 -3.18 5.99
N LEU A 110 5.90 -2.41 4.93
CA LEU A 110 7.19 -2.25 4.27
C LEU A 110 7.81 -0.92 4.67
N ASP A 111 8.94 -0.99 5.37
CA ASP A 111 9.78 0.14 5.72
C ASP A 111 10.89 0.28 4.69
N THR A 112 10.86 1.37 3.90
CA THR A 112 11.81 1.60 2.81
C THR A 112 13.03 2.37 3.29
N ALA A 113 14.17 2.22 2.60
CA ALA A 113 15.27 3.16 2.79
C ALA A 113 14.83 4.55 2.35
N GLY A 114 15.34 5.59 3.02
CA GLY A 114 15.10 6.98 2.61
C GLY A 114 15.99 7.49 1.47
N GLN A 115 16.86 6.63 0.94
CA GLN A 115 17.78 6.96 -0.14
C GLN A 115 17.32 6.38 -1.47
N VAL A 116 18.00 6.80 -2.56
CA VAL A 116 17.67 6.42 -3.93
C VAL A 116 17.86 4.91 -4.14
N GLU A 117 16.84 4.13 -3.81
CA GLU A 117 16.74 2.73 -4.18
C GLU A 117 16.71 2.58 -5.70
N PHE A 118 17.19 1.44 -6.20
CA PHE A 118 17.10 1.11 -7.62
C PHE A 118 15.65 1.25 -8.12
N THR A 119 15.47 1.98 -9.23
CA THR A 119 14.15 2.32 -9.80
C THR A 119 13.22 1.10 -9.96
N ALA A 120 13.78 -0.07 -10.28
CA ALA A 120 13.00 -1.30 -10.43
C ALA A 120 12.38 -1.82 -9.12
N MET A 121 13.10 -1.72 -7.99
CA MET A 121 12.57 -2.10 -6.67
C MET A 121 11.49 -1.10 -6.22
N ARG A 122 11.74 0.19 -6.48
CA ARG A 122 10.79 1.26 -6.23
C ARG A 122 9.44 1.02 -6.87
N ASP A 123 9.44 0.71 -8.15
CA ASP A 123 8.19 0.49 -8.88
C ASP A 123 7.39 -0.71 -8.34
N GLN A 124 8.05 -1.72 -7.78
CA GLN A 124 7.36 -2.92 -7.28
C GLN A 124 6.52 -2.63 -6.03
N TYR A 125 7.10 -2.02 -4.99
CA TYR A 125 6.30 -1.71 -3.79
C TYR A 125 5.26 -0.64 -4.07
N MET A 126 5.53 0.28 -5.01
CA MET A 126 4.53 1.24 -5.48
C MET A 126 3.35 0.53 -6.13
N ARG A 127 3.57 -0.53 -6.93
CA ARG A 127 2.50 -1.34 -7.54
C ARG A 127 1.76 -2.21 -6.52
N CYS A 128 2.48 -2.80 -5.56
CA CYS A 128 1.93 -3.82 -4.66
C CYS A 128 1.31 -3.27 -3.37
N GLY A 129 1.68 -2.06 -2.95
CA GLY A 129 1.12 -1.40 -1.76
C GLY A 129 -0.38 -1.15 -1.90
N GLU A 130 -1.15 -1.42 -0.85
CA GLU A 130 -2.59 -1.12 -0.80
C GLU A 130 -2.86 0.27 -0.21
N GLY A 131 -1.96 0.75 0.66
CA GLY A 131 -1.94 2.10 1.19
C GLY A 131 -0.52 2.59 1.49
N PHE A 132 -0.35 3.90 1.49
CA PHE A 132 0.94 4.55 1.63
C PHE A 132 0.94 5.53 2.80
N MET A 133 2.04 5.57 3.54
CA MET A 133 2.33 6.63 4.50
C MET A 133 3.51 7.42 3.97
N ILE A 134 3.37 8.74 3.85
CA ILE A 134 4.50 9.63 3.53
C ILE A 134 4.91 10.32 4.82
N CYS A 135 6.11 10.02 5.28
CA CYS A 135 6.67 10.52 6.53
C CYS A 135 7.71 11.61 6.23
N TYR A 136 7.61 12.75 6.92
CA TYR A 136 8.65 13.77 7.00
C TYR A 136 8.97 14.06 8.47
N SER A 137 10.05 14.80 8.73
CA SER A 137 10.40 15.25 10.08
C SER A 137 10.00 16.71 10.27
N VAL A 138 9.28 17.05 11.34
CA VAL A 138 8.93 18.46 11.64
C VAL A 138 10.17 19.34 11.86
N THR A 139 11.33 18.73 12.15
CA THR A 139 12.62 19.40 12.34
C THR A 139 13.43 19.56 11.06
N ASP A 140 12.94 19.04 9.92
CA ASP A 140 13.65 19.06 8.65
C ASP A 140 12.75 19.50 7.49
N ARG A 141 12.97 20.74 7.04
CA ARG A 141 12.24 21.37 5.93
C ARG A 141 12.45 20.64 4.60
N HIS A 142 13.63 20.05 4.38
CA HIS A 142 13.94 19.33 3.14
C HIS A 142 13.03 18.10 3.03
N SER A 143 12.96 17.29 4.09
CA SER A 143 12.08 16.11 4.13
C SER A 143 10.60 16.44 3.87
N PHE A 144 10.14 17.62 4.28
CA PHE A 144 8.77 18.08 4.01
C PHE A 144 8.55 18.44 2.54
N GLN A 145 9.53 19.05 1.88
CA GLN A 145 9.46 19.34 0.44
C GLN A 145 9.46 18.03 -0.37
N GLU A 146 10.29 17.06 0.02
CA GLU A 146 10.37 15.74 -0.62
C GLU A 146 9.06 14.93 -0.49
N ALA A 147 8.23 15.18 0.53
CA ALA A 147 6.94 14.52 0.68
C ALA A 147 6.04 14.67 -0.57
N LEU A 148 6.10 15.83 -1.23
CA LEU A 148 5.36 16.08 -2.47
C LEU A 148 5.91 15.24 -3.64
N GLU A 149 7.23 15.05 -3.71
CA GLU A 149 7.87 14.22 -4.74
C GLU A 149 7.49 12.75 -4.57
N TYR A 150 7.43 12.23 -3.34
CA TYR A 150 6.94 10.88 -3.07
C TYR A 150 5.49 10.67 -3.55
N ARG A 151 4.60 11.67 -3.37
CA ARG A 151 3.25 11.60 -3.96
C ARG A 151 3.32 11.49 -5.48
N LYS A 152 4.11 12.32 -6.14
CA LYS A 152 4.24 12.30 -7.61
C LYS A 152 4.75 10.94 -8.11
N LEU A 153 5.69 10.32 -7.39
CA LEU A 153 6.18 8.98 -7.70
C LEU A 153 5.08 7.92 -7.62
N ILE A 154 4.28 7.92 -6.54
CA ILE A 154 3.13 7.00 -6.41
C ILE A 154 2.17 7.17 -7.60
N THR A 155 1.79 8.42 -7.91
CA THR A 155 0.85 8.74 -8.99
C THR A 155 1.39 8.32 -10.36
N ARG A 156 2.71 8.45 -10.59
CA ARG A 156 3.35 8.04 -11.84
C ARG A 156 3.27 6.53 -12.06
N VAL A 157 3.49 5.73 -11.03
CA VAL A 157 3.43 4.26 -11.11
C VAL A 157 1.99 3.75 -11.18
N ARG A 158 1.07 4.44 -10.49
CA ARG A 158 -0.35 4.05 -10.36
C ARG A 158 -1.29 5.15 -10.86
N ALA A 159 -1.11 5.50 -12.14
CA ALA A 159 -1.93 6.49 -12.80
C ALA A 159 -3.43 6.12 -12.71
N ASN A 160 -4.28 7.12 -12.47
CA ASN A 160 -5.74 7.00 -12.42
C ASN A 160 -6.30 6.13 -11.28
N GLU A 161 -5.51 5.83 -10.25
CA GLU A 161 -6.00 5.20 -9.03
C GLU A 161 -6.10 6.18 -7.87
N ASP A 162 -7.25 6.17 -7.20
CA ASP A 162 -7.41 6.86 -5.91
C ASP A 162 -6.74 6.05 -4.79
N ILE A 163 -5.47 6.30 -4.50
CA ILE A 163 -4.65 5.47 -3.61
C ILE A 163 -4.74 5.98 -2.17
N PRO A 164 -5.16 5.14 -1.20
CA PRO A 164 -5.14 5.48 0.22
C PRO A 164 -3.79 5.99 0.67
N LEU A 165 -3.78 7.17 1.28
CA LEU A 165 -2.58 7.90 1.66
C LEU A 165 -2.78 8.50 3.05
N VAL A 166 -1.72 8.57 3.85
CA VAL A 166 -1.67 9.39 5.07
C VAL A 166 -0.35 10.16 5.07
N LEU A 167 -0.40 11.46 5.33
CA LEU A 167 0.77 12.29 5.56
C LEU A 167 1.12 12.27 7.06
N VAL A 168 2.40 12.06 7.37
CA VAL A 168 2.92 11.95 8.74
C VAL A 168 4.05 12.94 8.97
N GLY A 169 3.86 13.87 9.90
CA GLY A 169 4.91 14.75 10.42
C GLY A 169 5.50 14.17 11.70
N ASN A 170 6.62 13.47 11.63
CA ASN A 170 7.24 12.80 12.77
C ASN A 170 8.16 13.75 13.56
N LYS A 171 8.58 13.31 14.76
CA LYS A 171 9.38 14.05 15.74
C LYS A 171 8.65 15.26 16.33
N PHE A 172 7.34 15.12 16.49
CA PHE A 172 6.47 16.14 17.08
C PHE A 172 6.92 16.56 18.49
N ASP A 173 7.60 15.69 19.22
CA ASP A 173 8.19 15.99 20.54
C ASP A 173 9.29 17.06 20.50
N LEU A 174 9.97 17.25 19.35
CA LEU A 174 11.10 18.17 19.20
C LEU A 174 10.66 19.60 18.83
N GLN A 175 9.73 20.18 19.59
CA GLN A 175 9.12 21.49 19.29
C GLN A 175 10.15 22.62 19.18
N HIS A 176 11.21 22.62 19.99
CA HIS A 176 12.27 23.64 19.94
C HIS A 176 13.12 23.58 18.66
N GLN A 177 13.10 22.46 17.94
CA GLN A 177 13.83 22.27 16.69
C GLN A 177 12.90 22.30 15.47
N ARG A 178 11.63 22.64 15.66
CA ARG A 178 10.61 22.64 14.61
C ARG A 178 10.98 23.64 13.51
N LYS A 179 10.96 23.15 12.27
CA LYS A 179 11.16 23.93 11.02
C LYS A 179 9.94 23.91 10.10
N VAL A 180 8.95 23.07 10.38
CA VAL A 180 7.69 22.95 9.63
C VAL A 180 6.55 23.10 10.61
N THR A 181 5.65 24.05 10.38
CA THR A 181 4.51 24.27 11.27
C THR A 181 3.41 23.23 11.05
N THR A 182 2.52 23.09 12.03
CA THR A 182 1.36 22.22 11.92
C THR A 182 0.44 22.69 10.77
N GLU A 183 0.34 24.00 10.55
CA GLU A 183 -0.45 24.61 9.48
C GLU A 183 0.10 24.25 8.09
N GLU A 184 1.43 24.26 7.92
CA GLU A 184 2.08 23.82 6.68
C GLU A 184 1.81 22.34 6.40
N GLY A 185 1.90 21.49 7.43
CA GLY A 185 1.57 20.07 7.33
C GLY A 185 0.11 19.82 6.91
N LYS A 186 -0.83 20.53 7.54
CA LYS A 186 -2.26 20.48 7.18
C LYS A 186 -2.51 20.95 5.75
N ALA A 187 -1.93 22.08 5.36
CA ALA A 187 -2.08 22.63 4.01
C ALA A 187 -1.55 21.66 2.94
N LEU A 188 -0.39 21.02 3.19
CA LEU A 188 0.12 19.99 2.28
C LEU A 188 -0.83 18.79 2.23
N ALA A 189 -1.34 18.31 3.35
CA ALA A 189 -2.24 17.17 3.37
C ALA A 189 -3.56 17.43 2.62
N GLU A 190 -4.11 18.64 2.73
CA GLU A 190 -5.25 19.10 1.93
C GLU A 190 -4.92 19.10 0.44
N GLN A 191 -3.75 19.63 0.05
CA GLN A 191 -3.27 19.58 -1.33
C GLN A 191 -3.12 18.14 -1.85
N LEU A 192 -2.68 17.22 -0.98
CA LEU A 192 -2.53 15.79 -1.31
C LEU A 192 -3.85 15.01 -1.27
N GLY A 193 -4.91 15.60 -0.70
CA GLY A 193 -6.22 14.95 -0.52
C GLY A 193 -6.18 13.81 0.49
N CYS A 194 -5.41 13.93 1.58
CA CYS A 194 -5.20 12.85 2.55
C CYS A 194 -5.26 13.33 4.01
N PRO A 195 -5.53 12.43 4.98
CA PRO A 195 -5.39 12.74 6.40
C PRO A 195 -3.96 13.05 6.80
N PHE A 196 -3.80 13.88 7.83
CA PHE A 196 -2.53 14.30 8.41
C PHE A 196 -2.46 13.97 9.89
N TYR A 197 -1.32 13.42 10.31
CA TYR A 197 -1.00 13.19 11.72
C TYR A 197 0.41 13.70 12.03
N GLU A 198 0.55 14.48 13.10
CA GLU A 198 1.85 14.69 13.71
C GLU A 198 2.11 13.58 14.73
N THR A 199 3.25 12.92 14.60
CA THR A 199 3.59 11.76 15.41
C THR A 199 4.89 11.96 16.17
N SER A 200 5.02 11.25 17.28
CA SER A 200 6.29 11.08 17.97
C SER A 200 6.53 9.60 18.17
N ALA A 201 7.50 9.04 17.46
CA ALA A 201 7.94 7.67 17.71
C ALA A 201 8.49 7.51 19.14
N ALA A 202 9.22 8.52 19.64
CA ALA A 202 9.80 8.51 20.99
C ALA A 202 8.73 8.47 22.08
N LEU A 203 7.65 9.25 21.92
CA LEU A 203 6.56 9.34 22.91
C LEU A 203 5.34 8.48 22.58
N ARG A 204 5.40 7.68 21.50
CA ARG A 204 4.26 6.92 20.95
C ARG A 204 3.02 7.77 20.60
N GLN A 205 3.18 9.06 20.34
CA GLN A 205 2.02 9.92 20.09
C GLN A 205 1.50 9.74 18.67
N PHE A 206 0.19 9.46 18.55
CA PHE A 206 -0.57 9.33 17.29
C PHE A 206 -0.05 8.28 16.29
N ILE A 207 0.80 7.37 16.74
CA ILE A 207 1.36 6.30 15.90
C ILE A 207 0.24 5.36 15.45
N ASP A 208 -0.52 4.80 16.40
CA ASP A 208 -1.61 3.87 16.13
C ASP A 208 -2.71 4.53 15.26
N ASP A 209 -3.06 5.79 15.54
CA ASP A 209 -4.05 6.56 14.79
C ASP A 209 -3.70 6.68 13.31
N ALA A 210 -2.43 6.97 12.98
CA ALA A 210 -1.99 7.10 11.60
C ALA A 210 -2.12 5.78 10.81
N PHE A 211 -1.67 4.66 11.39
CA PHE A 211 -1.81 3.33 10.78
C PHE A 211 -3.28 2.92 10.64
N TYR A 212 -4.09 3.13 11.69
CA TYR A 212 -5.50 2.73 11.67
C TYR A 212 -6.31 3.59 10.68
N SER A 213 -6.00 4.89 10.59
CA SER A 213 -6.59 5.78 9.59
C SER A 213 -6.31 5.32 8.16
N LEU A 214 -5.10 4.82 7.88
CA LEU A 214 -4.79 4.26 6.57
C LEU A 214 -5.58 2.98 6.27
N VAL A 215 -5.68 2.06 7.24
CA VAL A 215 -6.48 0.83 7.09
C VAL A 215 -7.96 1.17 6.85
N ARG A 216 -8.51 2.16 7.55
CA ARG A 216 -9.89 2.65 7.32
C ARG A 216 -10.11 3.14 5.90
N GLN A 217 -9.16 3.90 5.35
CA GLN A 217 -9.24 4.36 3.95
C GLN A 217 -9.19 3.18 2.96
N ILE A 218 -8.32 2.20 3.19
CA ILE A 218 -8.26 0.98 2.36
C ILE A 218 -9.62 0.26 2.40
N ARG A 219 -10.18 0.03 3.59
CA ARG A 219 -11.50 -0.62 3.78
C ARG A 219 -12.62 0.15 3.09
N ALA A 220 -12.64 1.48 3.20
CA ALA A 220 -13.64 2.32 2.55
C ALA A 220 -13.60 2.18 1.02
N LYS A 221 -12.40 2.17 0.44
CA LYS A 221 -12.18 1.96 -0.99
C LYS A 221 -12.58 0.56 -1.46
N GLU A 222 -12.32 -0.47 -0.65
CA GLU A 222 -12.76 -1.84 -0.95
C GLU A 222 -14.30 -1.96 -0.95
N ARG A 223 -14.96 -1.33 0.04
CA ARG A 223 -16.43 -1.30 0.14
C ARG A 223 -17.06 -0.60 -1.06
N SER A 224 -16.52 0.55 -1.51
CA SER A 224 -17.03 1.28 -2.68
C SER A 224 -16.83 0.50 -3.99
N ARG A 225 -15.70 -0.18 -4.18
CA ARG A 225 -15.47 -1.06 -5.33
C ARG A 225 -16.47 -2.24 -5.37
N ASN A 226 -16.79 -2.80 -4.21
CA ASN A 226 -17.71 -3.94 -4.12
C ASN A 226 -19.18 -3.55 -4.38
N SER A 227 -19.63 -2.35 -3.98
CA SER A 227 -20.99 -1.88 -4.26
C SER A 227 -21.21 -1.66 -5.77
N VAL A 228 -20.26 -1.06 -6.46
CA VAL A 228 -20.30 -0.86 -7.93
C VAL A 228 -20.38 -2.20 -8.67
N ARG A 229 -19.60 -3.21 -8.24
CA ARG A 229 -19.65 -4.56 -8.84
C ARG A 229 -21.00 -5.24 -8.64
N LYS A 230 -21.58 -5.17 -7.44
CA LYS A 230 -22.91 -5.75 -7.16
C LYS A 230 -23.99 -5.10 -8.03
N HIS A 231 -23.96 -3.77 -8.14
CA HIS A 231 -24.86 -3.03 -9.02
C HIS A 231 -24.69 -3.49 -10.48
N SER A 232 -23.49 -3.47 -11.05
CA SER A 232 -23.25 -3.88 -12.44
C SER A 232 -23.70 -5.32 -12.74
N ARG A 233 -23.41 -6.27 -11.83
CA ARG A 233 -23.87 -7.67 -11.97
C ARG A 233 -25.39 -7.77 -11.95
N TRP A 234 -26.04 -7.05 -11.04
CA TRP A 234 -27.49 -7.03 -10.92
C TRP A 234 -28.15 -6.42 -12.15
N TRP A 235 -27.60 -5.35 -12.72
CA TRP A 235 -28.08 -4.78 -13.99
C TRP A 235 -27.96 -5.76 -15.14
N ARG A 236 -26.83 -6.46 -15.28
CA ARG A 236 -26.65 -7.52 -16.30
C ARG A 236 -27.66 -8.66 -16.11
N LEU A 237 -27.85 -9.13 -14.87
CA LEU A 237 -28.83 -10.16 -14.53
C LEU A 237 -30.26 -9.69 -14.83
N ARG A 238 -30.61 -8.45 -14.51
CA ARG A 238 -31.93 -7.87 -14.86
C ARG A 238 -32.11 -7.77 -16.37
N SER A 239 -31.10 -7.37 -17.12
CA SER A 239 -31.18 -7.33 -18.59
C SER A 239 -31.37 -8.72 -19.18
N ILE A 240 -30.67 -9.73 -18.66
CA ILE A 240 -30.83 -11.14 -19.06
C ILE A 240 -32.23 -11.66 -18.68
N LEU A 241 -32.67 -11.44 -17.45
CA LEU A 241 -34.00 -11.83 -16.98
C LEU A 241 -35.12 -11.14 -17.78
N ALA A 242 -34.98 -9.85 -18.06
CA ALA A 242 -35.91 -9.10 -18.91
C ALA A 242 -35.93 -9.63 -20.35
N PHE A 243 -34.78 -10.03 -20.90
CA PHE A 243 -34.69 -10.65 -22.21
C PHE A 243 -35.37 -12.03 -22.25
N ILE A 244 -35.15 -12.86 -21.23
CA ILE A 244 -35.80 -14.18 -21.09
C ILE A 244 -37.32 -14.02 -20.94
N PHE A 245 -37.78 -13.08 -20.09
CA PHE A 245 -39.21 -12.80 -19.92
C PHE A 245 -39.86 -12.25 -21.19
N ARG A 246 -39.19 -11.35 -21.93
CA ARG A 246 -39.66 -10.87 -23.25
C ARG A 246 -39.74 -11.99 -24.28
N ARG A 247 -38.83 -12.97 -24.25
CA ARG A 247 -38.90 -14.16 -25.12
C ARG A 247 -40.06 -15.09 -24.75
N LYS A 248 -40.36 -15.24 -23.45
CA LYS A 248 -41.46 -16.08 -22.97
C LYS A 248 -42.84 -15.51 -23.36
N GLN A 249 -43.02 -14.19 -23.36
CA GLN A 249 -44.26 -13.56 -23.83
C GLN A 249 -44.49 -13.68 -25.35
N ARG A 250 -43.42 -13.74 -26.17
CA ARG A 250 -43.55 -13.94 -27.63
C ARG A 250 -43.97 -15.35 -28.02
N HIS A 251 -43.57 -16.37 -27.25
CA HIS A 251 -43.99 -17.75 -27.54
C HIS A 251 -45.45 -18.05 -27.16
N VAL A 252 -46.04 -17.30 -26.23
CA VAL A 252 -47.46 -17.47 -25.83
C VAL A 252 -48.41 -16.79 -26.83
N ASN A 253 -47.99 -15.69 -27.47
CA ASN A 253 -48.84 -14.97 -28.43
C ASN A 253 -48.87 -15.56 -29.85
N ASN A 254 -48.04 -16.57 -30.16
CA ASN A 254 -47.97 -17.16 -31.50
C ASN A 254 -48.90 -18.38 -31.72
N HIS A 255 -49.77 -18.70 -30.76
CA HIS A 255 -50.69 -19.84 -30.86
C HIS A 255 -52.16 -19.49 -31.21
N TYR A 256 -52.47 -18.23 -31.54
CA TYR A 256 -53.85 -17.80 -31.85
C TYR A 256 -54.13 -17.42 -33.31
N TYR A 257 -53.18 -17.56 -34.23
CA TYR A 257 -53.45 -17.41 -35.65
C TYR A 257 -52.66 -18.42 -36.47
N SER A 258 -53.33 -19.51 -36.85
CA SER A 258 -53.07 -20.22 -38.10
C SER A 258 -54.42 -20.73 -38.62
N PRO A 259 -54.70 -20.56 -39.92
CA PRO A 259 -56.02 -20.73 -40.53
C PRO A 259 -56.50 -22.19 -40.57
#